data_AF-A0A0L1L0W5-F1
#
_entry.id   AF-A0A0L1L0W5-F1
#
_cell.length_a   1.000
_cell.length_b   1.000
_cell.length_c   1.000
_cell.angle_alpha   90.00
_cell.angle_beta   90.00
_cell.angle_gamma   90.00
#
_symmetry.space_group_name_H-M   'P 1'
#
loop_
_entity.id
_entity.type
_entity.pdbx_description
1 polymer ?
#
loop_
_entity_poly.entity_id
_entity_poly.type
_entity_poly.pdbx_seq_one_letter_code
_entity_poly.pdbx_strand_id
1 'polypeptide(L)'
;MKGIFRRTCLCRNTFPYHMRYADLELPTRGEFPHGLESPQFIKKMDKNLPWYFTHYRSMHIWPRDGDGWDDLESEERHGDLHMYYTLAWWKLGADIMDPQM
;
A
#
# COMPACT_ATOMS: atom_id res chain seq x y z
N MET A 1 -0.21 -28.78 -17.37
CA MET A 1 0.85 -27.77 -17.61
C MET A 1 0.16 -26.43 -17.89
N LYS A 2 0.09 -25.52 -16.91
CA LYS A 2 -0.50 -24.19 -17.13
C LYS A 2 0.52 -23.35 -17.92
N GLY A 3 0.23 -23.04 -19.17
CA GLY A 3 1.15 -22.37 -20.10
C GLY A 3 1.27 -20.87 -19.82
N ILE A 4 2.51 -20.36 -19.81
CA ILE A 4 2.80 -18.93 -19.74
C ILE A 4 2.46 -18.32 -21.11
N PHE A 5 1.34 -17.60 -21.19
CA PHE A 5 0.96 -16.87 -22.40
C PHE A 5 1.69 -15.52 -22.45
N ARG A 6 2.56 -15.35 -23.45
CA ARG A 6 3.25 -14.08 -23.72
C ARG A 6 2.29 -13.18 -24.51
N ARG A 7 1.70 -12.17 -23.87
CA ARG A 7 0.98 -11.10 -24.59
C ARG A 7 1.96 -9.98 -24.92
N THR A 8 2.20 -9.74 -26.20
CA THR A 8 2.99 -8.59 -26.68
C THR A 8 2.08 -7.36 -26.74
N CYS A 9 2.40 -6.30 -26.00
CA CYS A 9 1.78 -4.99 -26.21
C CYS A 9 2.54 -4.25 -27.33
N LEU A 10 1.82 -3.86 -28.38
CA LEU A 10 2.37 -3.10 -29.50
C LEU A 10 2.43 -1.62 -29.11
N CYS A 11 3.56 -1.19 -28.54
CA CYS A 11 3.92 0.23 -28.51
C CYS A 11 4.57 0.58 -29.85
N ARG A 12 4.01 1.58 -30.55
CA ARG A 12 4.22 1.84 -31.99
C ARG A 12 5.67 2.23 -32.39
N ASN A 13 6.65 2.28 -31.48
CA ASN A 13 8.03 2.65 -31.81
C ASN A 13 9.13 2.24 -30.79
N THR A 14 8.89 1.25 -29.93
CA THR A 14 9.92 0.76 -28.98
C THR A 14 9.92 -0.76 -28.89
N PHE A 15 11.08 -1.33 -28.55
CA PHE A 15 11.33 -2.78 -28.41
C PHE A 15 10.13 -3.51 -27.76
N PRO A 16 9.77 -4.72 -28.22
CA PRO A 16 8.61 -5.42 -27.70
C PRO A 16 8.79 -5.69 -26.20
N TYR A 17 8.06 -4.94 -25.37
CA TYR A 17 7.98 -5.22 -23.95
C TYR A 17 7.20 -6.53 -23.77
N HIS A 18 7.87 -7.54 -23.22
CA HIS A 18 7.24 -8.82 -22.88
C HIS A 18 6.51 -8.67 -21.55
N MET A 19 5.18 -8.62 -21.59
CA MET A 19 4.37 -8.71 -20.38
C MET A 19 4.35 -10.14 -19.86
N ARG A 20 4.52 -10.31 -18.54
CA ARG A 20 4.35 -11.61 -17.87
C ARG A 20 2.88 -11.76 -17.49
N TYR A 21 2.24 -12.76 -18.07
CA TYR A 21 0.87 -13.15 -17.71
C TYR A 21 0.86 -14.65 -17.39
N ALA A 22 0.25 -14.98 -16.26
CA ALA A 22 -0.04 -16.33 -15.85
C ALA A 22 -1.45 -16.35 -15.25
N ASP A 23 -2.20 -17.41 -15.53
CA ASP A 23 -3.51 -17.63 -14.93
C ASP A 23 -3.32 -18.13 -13.49
N LEU A 24 -3.37 -17.19 -12.56
CA LEU A 24 -3.14 -17.39 -11.13
C LEU A 24 -4.46 -17.28 -10.38
N GLU A 25 -4.77 -18.32 -9.62
CA GLU A 25 -5.88 -18.30 -8.67
C GLU A 25 -5.35 -17.74 -7.34
N LEU A 26 -5.95 -16.66 -6.85
CA LEU A 26 -5.64 -16.07 -5.55
C LEU A 26 -6.85 -16.28 -4.63
N PRO A 27 -6.91 -17.43 -3.91
CA PRO A 27 -8.15 -17.86 -3.24
C PRO A 27 -8.53 -16.98 -2.05
N THR A 28 -7.56 -16.36 -1.38
CA THR A 28 -7.77 -15.45 -0.26
C THR A 28 -7.02 -14.15 -0.51
N ARG A 29 -7.75 -13.04 -0.40
CA ARG A 29 -7.20 -11.69 -0.28
C ARG A 29 -7.50 -11.22 1.14
N GLY A 30 -6.57 -10.51 1.77
CA GLY A 30 -6.80 -9.91 3.10
C GLY A 30 -7.94 -8.88 3.07
N GLU A 31 -8.29 -8.29 4.21
CA GLU A 31 -9.36 -7.29 4.29
C GLU A 31 -8.97 -5.95 3.64
N PHE A 32 -9.96 -5.12 3.37
CA PHE A 32 -9.75 -3.81 2.76
C PHE A 32 -8.97 -2.90 3.72
N PRO A 33 -7.89 -2.23 3.28
CA PRO A 33 -7.06 -1.40 4.15
C PRO A 33 -7.67 -0.01 4.38
N HIS A 34 -8.86 0.06 5.00
CA HIS A 34 -9.52 1.33 5.37
C HIS A 34 -8.94 1.98 6.64
N GLY A 35 -8.12 1.26 7.41
CA GLY A 35 -7.57 1.72 8.70
C GLY A 35 -8.57 1.76 9.87
N LEU A 36 -9.86 1.59 9.60
CA LEU A 36 -10.94 1.58 10.60
C LEU A 36 -11.55 0.19 10.79
N GLU A 37 -10.83 -0.73 11.43
CA GLU A 37 -11.39 -2.02 11.87
C GLU A 37 -11.67 -1.96 13.37
N SER A 38 -12.76 -2.58 13.83
CA SER A 38 -13.02 -2.69 15.26
C SER A 38 -11.96 -3.59 15.91
N PRO A 39 -11.14 -3.07 16.83
CA PRO A 39 -10.15 -3.90 17.51
C PRO A 39 -10.84 -4.91 18.44
N GLN A 40 -10.14 -5.99 18.77
CA GLN A 40 -10.64 -6.99 19.70
C GLN A 40 -10.82 -6.39 21.10
N PHE A 41 -12.04 -6.50 21.65
CA PHE A 41 -12.33 -6.05 23.00
C PHE A 41 -11.71 -6.98 24.04
N ILE A 42 -10.93 -6.40 24.96
CA ILE A 42 -10.30 -7.11 26.08
C ILE A 42 -10.93 -6.71 27.41
N LYS A 43 -11.10 -7.68 28.31
CA LYS A 43 -11.68 -7.46 29.64
C LYS A 43 -10.69 -6.82 30.63
N LYS A 44 -9.39 -7.08 30.47
CA LYS A 44 -8.30 -6.58 31.32
C LYS A 44 -7.06 -6.33 30.48
N MET A 45 -6.39 -5.20 30.70
CA MET A 45 -5.08 -4.90 30.10
C MET A 45 -3.95 -5.44 30.96
N ASP A 46 -2.82 -5.78 30.34
CA ASP A 46 -1.61 -6.23 31.04
C ASP A 46 -1.07 -5.17 32.02
N LYS A 47 -1.15 -3.90 31.63
CA LYS A 47 -0.80 -2.76 32.49
C LYS A 47 -2.07 -1.98 32.83
N ASN A 48 -2.42 -1.93 34.12
CA ASN A 48 -3.56 -1.17 34.62
C ASN A 48 -3.19 0.28 35.01
N LEU A 49 -2.18 0.86 34.36
CA LEU A 49 -1.62 2.17 34.69
C LEU A 49 -1.77 3.10 33.47
N PRO A 50 -2.81 3.94 33.42
CA PRO A 50 -3.08 4.79 32.25
C PRO A 50 -2.03 5.88 32.04
N TRP A 51 -1.33 6.27 33.11
CA TRP A 51 -0.30 7.31 33.10
C TRP A 51 0.91 6.99 32.23
N TYR A 52 1.17 5.73 31.89
CA TYR A 52 2.28 5.38 31.00
C TYR A 52 2.15 6.08 29.64
N PHE A 53 0.93 6.21 29.13
CA PHE A 53 0.70 6.87 27.85
C PHE A 53 1.01 8.37 27.92
N THR A 54 0.60 9.04 29.00
CA THR A 54 0.82 10.49 29.16
C THR A 54 2.28 10.84 29.47
N HIS A 55 3.03 9.92 30.07
CA HIS A 55 4.44 10.11 30.40
C HIS A 55 5.38 9.56 29.32
N TYR A 56 4.83 8.98 28.25
CA TYR A 56 5.64 8.50 27.14
C TYR A 56 6.35 9.67 26.46
N ARG A 57 7.66 9.53 26.27
CA ARG A 57 8.49 10.45 25.49
C ARG A 57 9.29 9.61 24.51
N SER A 58 9.30 10.03 23.25
CA SER A 58 10.22 9.53 22.24
C SER A 58 11.36 10.54 22.04
N MET A 59 12.43 10.10 21.39
CA MET A 59 13.40 11.05 20.85
C MET A 59 12.75 11.95 19.80
N HIS A 60 13.35 13.12 19.56
CA HIS A 60 12.91 14.02 18.51
C HIS A 60 13.06 13.36 17.15
N ILE A 61 12.01 13.42 16.33
CA ILE A 61 12.02 12.96 14.94
C ILE A 61 12.27 14.19 14.08
N TRP A 62 13.48 14.33 13.54
CA TRP A 62 13.81 15.41 12.61
C TRP A 62 13.20 15.07 11.25
N PRO A 63 12.27 15.88 10.71
CA PRO A 63 11.54 15.54 9.49
C PRO A 63 12.43 15.57 8.24
N ARG A 64 13.50 16.37 8.27
CA ARG A 64 14.50 16.45 7.20
C ARG A 64 15.80 16.99 7.77
N ASP A 65 16.89 16.34 7.42
CA ASP A 65 18.24 16.88 7.58
C ASP A 65 18.77 17.30 6.20
N GLY A 66 19.26 18.54 6.08
CA GLY A 66 19.77 19.07 4.81
C GLY A 66 18.70 19.18 3.71
N ASP A 67 19.01 18.71 2.50
CA ASP A 67 18.12 18.72 1.34
C ASP A 67 17.16 17.50 1.29
N GLY A 68 17.30 16.54 2.21
CA GLY A 68 16.49 15.32 2.25
C GLY A 68 16.89 14.30 1.17
N TRP A 69 18.11 14.40 0.64
CA TRP A 69 18.63 13.44 -0.31
C TRP A 69 18.96 12.10 0.36
N ASP A 70 18.49 11.00 -0.26
CA ASP A 70 18.69 9.62 0.17
C ASP A 70 18.94 8.76 -1.09
N ASP A 71 19.95 7.91 -1.08
CA ASP A 71 20.30 7.05 -2.22
C ASP A 71 19.24 5.97 -2.48
N LEU A 72 18.44 5.66 -1.45
CA LEU A 72 17.34 4.72 -1.52
C LEU A 72 16.02 5.34 -1.98
N GLU A 73 15.96 6.67 -2.15
CA GLU A 73 14.75 7.43 -2.52
C GLU A 73 13.54 7.00 -1.66
N SER A 74 13.77 6.84 -0.35
CA SER A 74 12.83 6.15 0.52
C SER A 74 11.45 6.82 0.58
N GLU A 75 11.37 8.15 0.59
CA GLU A 75 10.09 8.86 0.65
C GLU A 75 9.21 8.57 -0.57
N GLU A 76 9.76 8.71 -1.78
CA GLU A 76 9.06 8.46 -3.04
C GLU A 76 8.69 6.99 -3.19
N ARG A 77 9.66 6.08 -2.95
CA ARG A 77 9.44 4.64 -3.10
C ARG A 77 8.39 4.10 -2.13
N HIS A 78 8.42 4.48 -0.86
CA HIS A 78 7.40 4.03 0.09
C HIS A 78 6.04 4.65 -0.22
N GLY A 79 6.00 5.94 -0.61
CA GLY A 79 4.78 6.60 -1.07
C GLY A 79 4.11 5.87 -2.23
N ASP A 80 4.89 5.53 -3.26
CA ASP A 80 4.41 4.79 -4.42
C ASP A 80 3.94 3.38 -4.08
N LEU A 81 4.69 2.64 -3.25
CA LEU A 81 4.30 1.31 -2.80
C LEU A 81 2.96 1.34 -2.07
N HIS A 82 2.76 2.33 -1.19
CA HIS A 82 1.48 2.53 -0.50
C HIS A 82 0.35 2.92 -1.46
N MET A 83 0.64 3.76 -2.45
CA MET A 83 -0.31 4.17 -3.47
C MET A 83 -0.74 2.99 -4.35
N TYR A 84 0.16 2.11 -4.80
CA TYR A 84 -0.16 1.02 -5.72
C TYR A 84 -1.23 0.08 -5.17
N TYR A 85 -1.07 -0.41 -3.94
CA TYR A 85 -2.08 -1.31 -3.38
C TYR A 85 -3.36 -0.55 -3.04
N THR A 86 -3.27 0.72 -2.65
CA THR A 86 -4.44 1.56 -2.36
C THR A 86 -5.28 1.69 -3.62
N LEU A 87 -4.69 2.11 -4.75
CA LEU A 87 -5.37 2.19 -6.04
C LEU A 87 -5.93 0.84 -6.51
N ALA A 88 -5.20 -0.26 -6.29
CA ALA A 88 -5.68 -1.60 -6.64
C ALA A 88 -6.91 -2.02 -5.82
N TRP A 89 -6.99 -1.62 -4.56
CA TRP A 89 -8.15 -1.83 -3.69
C TRP A 89 -9.35 -0.96 -4.08
N TRP A 90 -9.10 0.31 -4.42
CA TRP A 90 -10.12 1.26 -4.86
C TRP A 90 -10.54 1.09 -6.34
N LYS A 91 -10.01 0.09 -7.06
CA LYS A 91 -10.20 -0.09 -8.51
C LYS A 91 -9.94 1.21 -9.29
N LEU A 92 -8.84 1.90 -8.95
CA LEU A 92 -8.44 3.21 -9.50
C LEU A 92 -9.40 4.37 -9.17
N GLY A 93 -10.44 4.17 -8.37
CA GLY A 93 -11.45 5.19 -8.07
C GLY A 93 -12.34 5.55 -9.26
N ALA A 94 -12.32 4.73 -10.32
CA ALA A 94 -13.02 5.01 -11.58
C ALA A 94 -14.54 5.17 -11.41
N ASP A 95 -15.13 4.44 -10.46
CA ASP A 95 -16.57 4.42 -10.22
C ASP A 95 -17.02 5.39 -9.10
N ILE A 96 -16.10 6.18 -8.54
CA ILE A 96 -16.39 7.11 -7.43
C ILE A 96 -16.83 8.48 -7.96
N MET A 97 -16.28 8.89 -9.10
CA MET A 97 -16.48 10.23 -9.68
C MET A 97 -17.49 10.18 -10.83
N ASP A 98 -18.69 9.64 -10.60
CA ASP A 98 -19.77 9.75 -11.58
C ASP A 98 -20.25 11.21 -11.64
N PRO A 99 -20.16 11.90 -12.81
CA PRO A 99 -20.60 13.29 -12.93
C PRO A 99 -22.11 13.51 -12.76
N GLN A 100 -22.91 12.47 -12.51
CA GLN A 100 -24.37 12.54 -12.38
C GLN A 100 -24.94 12.14 -11.00
N MET A 101 -24.11 12.01 -9.97
CA MET A 101 -24.58 11.88 -8.57
C MET A 101 -24.72 13.22 -7.85
#